data_AF-A0AAP7A687-F1
#
_entry.id   AF-A0AAP7A687-F1
#
_cell.length_a   1.000
_cell.length_b   1.000
_cell.length_c   1.000
_cell.angle_alpha   90.00
_cell.angle_beta   90.00
_cell.angle_gamma   90.00
#
_symmetry.space_group_name_H-M   'P 1'
#
loop_
_entity.id
_entity.type
_entity.pdbx_description
1 polymer ?
#
loop_
_entity_poly.entity_id
_entity_poly.type
_entity_poly.pdbx_seq_one_letter_code
_entity_poly.pdbx_strand_id
1 'polypeptide(L)'
;MKDLFLNFSIGIVSGTFAGLLSSFLVYLFSEKRNKVRKIIEYAEQTSERAFQVLAEANAFHEGSSIETLKMLLKKEVRRAFPGDIVDKSESSQRLQDAIAGCNRALYGIEQSLESENVPDNLFHATINLNNAVLEIWNATTEYDVIEDKRIRKIREIILIGIPIIVVLFVIGIIVGICI
;
A
#
# COMPACT_ATOMS: atom_id res chain seq x y z
N MET A 1 -4.51 14.20 54.06
CA MET A 1 -4.90 15.10 52.94
C MET A 1 -3.83 15.19 51.86
N LYS A 2 -2.55 15.41 52.19
CA LYS A 2 -1.46 15.48 51.18
C LYS A 2 -1.32 14.20 50.35
N ASP A 3 -1.33 13.01 50.97
CA ASP A 3 -1.20 11.73 50.24
C ASP A 3 -2.39 11.43 49.33
N LEU A 4 -3.60 11.84 49.73
CA LEU A 4 -4.81 11.67 48.93
C LEU A 4 -4.75 12.55 47.68
N PHE A 5 -4.28 13.79 47.82
CA PHE A 5 -4.12 14.73 46.72
C PHE A 5 -2.99 14.30 45.76
N LEU A 6 -1.91 13.73 46.31
CA LEU A 6 -0.79 13.19 45.55
C LEU A 6 -1.21 11.98 44.70
N ASN A 7 -1.89 10.99 45.31
CA ASN A 7 -2.39 9.81 44.60
C ASN A 7 -3.41 10.18 43.52
N PHE A 8 -4.27 11.17 43.79
CA PHE A 8 -5.24 11.67 42.82
C PHE A 8 -4.55 12.35 41.61
N SER A 9 -3.50 13.14 41.88
CA SER A 9 -2.70 13.81 40.84
C SER A 9 -1.94 12.79 39.96
N ILE A 10 -1.36 11.76 40.57
CA ILE A 10 -0.70 10.65 39.84
C ILE A 10 -1.72 9.91 38.96
N GLY A 11 -2.93 9.67 39.46
CA GLY A 11 -4.01 9.04 38.70
C GLY A 11 -4.42 9.86 37.47
N ILE A 12 -4.57 11.18 37.61
CA ILE A 12 -4.93 12.06 36.48
C ILE A 12 -3.80 12.13 35.45
N VAL A 13 -2.55 12.32 35.88
CA VAL A 13 -1.40 12.45 34.97
C VAL A 13 -1.13 11.14 34.23
N SER A 14 -1.21 10.00 34.91
CA SER A 14 -1.06 8.69 34.25
C SER A 14 -2.20 8.36 33.30
N GLY A 15 -3.45 8.67 33.66
CA GLY A 15 -4.62 8.47 32.81
C GLY A 15 -4.59 9.33 31.54
N THR A 16 -4.24 10.60 31.67
CA THR A 16 -4.10 11.52 30.52
C THR A 16 -2.95 11.12 29.61
N PHE A 17 -1.79 10.74 30.16
CA PHE A 17 -0.66 10.22 29.39
C PHE A 17 -1.02 8.96 28.61
N ALA A 18 -1.65 7.97 29.26
CA ALA A 18 -2.09 6.75 28.61
C ALA A 18 -3.12 7.02 27.49
N GLY A 19 -4.07 7.95 27.72
CA GLY A 19 -5.06 8.35 26.73
C GLY A 19 -4.44 9.01 25.49
N LEU A 20 -3.51 9.95 25.68
CA LEU A 20 -2.80 10.63 24.60
C LEU A 20 -1.92 9.65 23.81
N LEU A 21 -1.17 8.80 24.50
CA LEU A 21 -0.28 7.81 23.88
C LEU A 21 -1.09 6.81 23.03
N SER A 22 -2.20 6.29 23.58
CA SER A 22 -3.10 5.39 22.85
C SER A 22 -3.69 6.06 21.61
N SER A 23 -4.20 7.29 21.75
CA SER A 23 -4.81 8.03 20.64
C SER A 23 -3.80 8.34 19.52
N PHE A 24 -2.58 8.73 19.88
CA PHE A 24 -1.51 9.00 18.93
C PHE A 24 -1.11 7.74 18.15
N LEU A 25 -0.99 6.60 18.83
CA LEU A 25 -0.65 5.34 18.19
C LEU A 25 -1.77 4.84 17.26
N VAL A 26 -3.04 4.95 17.69
CA VAL A 26 -4.19 4.62 16.83
C VAL A 26 -4.20 5.50 15.57
N TYR A 27 -3.89 6.78 15.70
CA TYR A 27 -3.79 7.71 14.57
C TYR A 27 -2.73 7.26 13.55
N LEU A 28 -1.49 7.02 13.99
CA LEU A 28 -0.40 6.57 13.12
C LEU A 28 -0.72 5.24 12.41
N PHE A 29 -1.36 4.32 13.12
CA PHE A 29 -1.80 3.05 12.55
C PHE A 29 -2.87 3.21 11.47
N SER A 30 -3.88 4.04 11.74
CA SER A 30 -4.95 4.31 10.79
C SER A 30 -4.40 4.98 9.54
N GLU A 31 -3.49 5.93 9.70
CA GLU A 31 -2.81 6.59 8.58
C GLU A 31 -2.00 5.58 7.75
N LYS A 32 -1.18 4.73 8.38
CA LYS A 32 -0.40 3.71 7.68
C LYS A 32 -1.30 2.74 6.91
N ARG A 33 -2.34 2.20 7.56
CA ARG A 33 -3.28 1.26 6.95
C ARG A 33 -4.02 1.88 5.76
N ASN A 34 -4.43 3.14 5.88
CA ASN A 34 -5.07 3.85 4.78
C ASN A 34 -4.13 4.05 3.59
N LYS A 35 -2.84 4.34 3.82
CA LYS A 35 -1.84 4.43 2.74
C LYS A 35 -1.62 3.08 2.04
N VAL A 36 -1.42 2.01 2.81
CA VAL A 36 -1.28 0.63 2.27
C VAL A 36 -2.48 0.27 1.40
N ARG A 37 -3.70 0.50 1.91
CA ARG A 37 -4.94 0.25 1.17
C ARG A 37 -4.99 1.02 -0.16
N LYS A 38 -4.63 2.31 -0.15
CA LYS A 38 -4.62 3.13 -1.39
C LYS A 38 -3.61 2.63 -2.42
N ILE A 39 -2.46 2.13 -1.98
CA ILE A 39 -1.44 1.54 -2.87
C ILE A 39 -1.96 0.26 -3.51
N ILE A 40 -2.56 -0.63 -2.71
CA ILE A 40 -3.15 -1.88 -3.21
C ILE A 40 -4.28 -1.56 -4.20
N GLU A 41 -5.22 -0.68 -3.84
CA GLU A 41 -6.31 -0.27 -4.73
C GLU A 41 -5.81 0.32 -6.06
N TYR A 42 -4.68 1.03 -6.05
CA TYR A 42 -4.06 1.51 -7.28
C TYR A 42 -3.45 0.37 -8.10
N ALA A 43 -2.72 -0.54 -7.46
CA ALA A 43 -2.09 -1.68 -8.14
C ALA A 43 -3.16 -2.59 -8.79
N GLU A 44 -4.25 -2.85 -8.07
CA GLU A 44 -5.42 -3.58 -8.56
C GLU A 44 -6.03 -2.88 -9.78
N GLN A 45 -6.27 -1.57 -9.73
CA GLN A 45 -6.82 -0.81 -10.86
C GLN A 45 -5.89 -0.83 -12.08
N THR A 46 -4.57 -0.71 -11.88
CA THR A 46 -3.59 -0.83 -12.97
C THR A 46 -3.61 -2.23 -13.57
N SER A 47 -3.67 -3.27 -12.73
CA SER A 47 -3.74 -4.66 -13.18
C SER A 47 -5.03 -4.96 -13.95
N GLU A 48 -6.18 -4.44 -13.50
CA GLU A 48 -7.47 -4.61 -14.15
C GLU A 48 -7.49 -3.95 -15.53
N ARG A 49 -6.95 -2.74 -15.64
CA ARG A 49 -6.79 -2.05 -16.92
C ARG A 49 -5.87 -2.85 -17.85
N ALA A 50 -4.73 -3.31 -17.34
CA ALA A 50 -3.79 -4.10 -18.12
C ALA A 50 -4.41 -5.41 -18.60
N PHE A 51 -5.22 -6.07 -17.79
CA PHE A 51 -5.97 -7.26 -18.16
C PHE A 51 -7.01 -6.97 -19.26
N GLN A 52 -7.75 -5.86 -19.16
CA GLN A 52 -8.71 -5.44 -20.21
C GLN A 52 -8.00 -5.18 -21.55
N VAL A 53 -6.87 -4.47 -21.52
CA VAL A 53 -6.05 -4.22 -22.72
C VAL A 53 -5.48 -5.52 -23.27
N LEU A 54 -5.01 -6.42 -22.42
CA LEU A 54 -4.47 -7.72 -22.81
C LEU A 54 -5.54 -8.60 -23.49
N ALA A 55 -6.74 -8.65 -22.94
CA ALA A 55 -7.85 -9.41 -23.51
C ALA A 55 -8.21 -8.89 -24.91
N GLU A 56 -8.30 -7.56 -25.07
CA GLU A 56 -8.61 -6.93 -26.35
C GLU A 56 -7.45 -7.08 -27.36
N ALA A 57 -6.19 -6.99 -26.91
CA ALA A 57 -5.02 -7.20 -27.76
C ALA A 57 -4.94 -8.64 -28.29
N ASN A 58 -5.33 -9.63 -27.48
CA ASN A 58 -5.47 -11.02 -27.94
C ASN A 58 -6.61 -11.18 -28.94
N ALA A 59 -7.76 -10.54 -28.69
CA ALA A 59 -8.94 -10.57 -29.57
C ALA A 59 -8.73 -9.82 -30.90
N PHE A 60 -7.75 -8.92 -30.98
CA PHE A 60 -7.38 -8.22 -32.21
C PHE A 60 -7.05 -9.19 -33.35
N HIS A 61 -6.42 -10.33 -33.03
CA HIS A 61 -6.12 -11.38 -34.00
C HIS A 61 -7.36 -12.11 -34.53
N GLU A 62 -8.53 -11.91 -33.91
CA GLU A 62 -9.82 -12.51 -34.27
C GLU A 62 -10.74 -11.55 -35.05
N GLY A 63 -10.25 -10.34 -35.39
CA GLY A 63 -10.97 -9.36 -36.22
C GLY A 63 -11.62 -8.19 -35.46
N SER A 64 -11.22 -7.94 -34.20
CA SER A 64 -11.66 -6.76 -33.45
C SER A 64 -11.00 -5.45 -33.96
N SER A 65 -11.64 -4.31 -33.68
CA SER A 65 -11.22 -3.01 -34.20
C SER A 65 -10.13 -2.37 -33.32
N ILE A 66 -9.10 -1.82 -33.98
CA ILE A 66 -8.00 -1.04 -33.37
C ILE A 66 -8.54 0.11 -32.50
N GLU A 67 -9.68 0.69 -32.87
CA GLU A 67 -10.31 1.78 -32.11
C GLU A 67 -10.67 1.39 -30.68
N THR A 68 -11.14 0.16 -30.44
CA THR A 68 -11.49 -0.31 -29.08
C THR A 68 -10.25 -0.37 -28.19
N LEU A 69 -9.16 -0.93 -28.73
CA LEU A 69 -7.88 -1.04 -28.02
C LEU A 69 -7.30 0.36 -27.72
N LYS A 70 -7.35 1.28 -28.68
CA LYS A 70 -6.96 2.69 -28.48
C LYS A 70 -7.82 3.39 -27.42
N MET A 71 -9.12 3.10 -27.36
CA MET A 71 -10.01 3.66 -26.35
C MET A 71 -9.67 3.15 -24.94
N LEU A 72 -9.37 1.85 -24.80
CA LEU A 72 -8.94 1.26 -23.52
C LEU A 72 -7.58 1.80 -23.06
N LEU A 73 -6.66 2.04 -23.99
CA LEU A 73 -5.37 2.66 -23.71
C LEU A 73 -5.52 4.13 -23.29
N LYS A 74 -6.49 4.89 -23.81
CA LYS A 74 -6.75 6.27 -23.38
C LYS A 74 -7.47 6.38 -22.04
N LYS A 75 -8.03 5.28 -21.53
CA LYS A 75 -8.72 5.27 -20.23
C LYS A 75 -7.69 5.46 -19.12
N GLU A 76 -7.71 6.63 -18.50
CA GLU A 76 -6.84 6.92 -17.36
C GLU A 76 -7.18 6.04 -16.15
N VAL A 77 -6.14 5.61 -15.42
CA VAL A 77 -6.33 5.07 -14.08
C VAL A 77 -6.84 6.22 -13.22
N ARG A 78 -8.01 6.06 -12.59
CA ARG A 78 -8.75 7.14 -11.91
C ARG A 78 -8.00 7.81 -10.76
N ARG A 79 -6.88 7.25 -10.33
CA ARG A 79 -6.07 7.76 -9.22
C ARG A 79 -4.62 7.88 -9.66
N ALA A 80 -3.99 9.01 -9.34
CA ALA A 80 -2.54 9.11 -9.41
C ALA A 80 -1.93 8.10 -8.43
N PHE A 81 -0.81 7.49 -8.83
CA PHE A 81 -0.04 6.67 -7.90
C PHE A 81 0.32 7.52 -6.68
N PRO A 82 0.04 7.07 -5.45
CA PRO A 82 0.58 7.74 -4.27
C PRO A 82 2.11 7.59 -4.33
N GLY A 83 2.79 8.58 -4.92
CA GLY A 83 4.24 8.55 -5.19
C GLY A 83 5.08 8.38 -3.93
N ASP A 84 4.51 8.64 -2.76
CA ASP A 84 5.09 8.31 -1.47
C ASP A 84 4.69 6.88 -1.08
N ILE A 85 5.52 5.89 -1.43
CA ILE A 85 5.37 4.59 -0.76
C ILE A 85 5.86 4.67 0.68
N VAL A 86 5.01 4.10 1.53
CA VAL A 86 4.96 4.13 2.98
C VAL A 86 6.30 3.86 3.67
N ASP A 87 7.23 3.06 3.13
CA ASP A 87 8.38 2.62 3.93
C ASP A 87 9.69 2.21 3.22
N LYS A 88 9.88 2.43 1.91
CA LYS A 88 11.08 1.99 1.15
C LYS A 88 11.47 0.52 1.38
N SER A 89 10.54 -0.32 1.83
CA SER A 89 10.81 -1.74 2.04
C SER A 89 11.02 -2.45 0.71
N GLU A 90 11.68 -3.60 0.74
CA GLU A 90 11.90 -4.42 -0.45
C GLU A 90 10.57 -4.78 -1.16
N SER A 91 9.54 -5.15 -0.39
CA SER A 91 8.21 -5.44 -0.94
C SER A 91 7.54 -4.22 -1.56
N SER A 92 7.70 -3.04 -0.94
CA SER A 92 7.28 -1.75 -1.50
C SER A 92 7.97 -1.48 -2.84
N GLN A 93 9.28 -1.65 -2.89
CA GLN A 93 10.09 -1.38 -4.09
C GLN A 93 9.70 -2.32 -5.23
N ARG A 94 9.56 -3.62 -4.94
CA ARG A 94 9.08 -4.61 -5.92
C ARG A 94 7.71 -4.24 -6.49
N LEU A 95 6.79 -3.77 -5.64
CA LEU A 95 5.48 -3.33 -6.12
C LEU A 95 5.57 -2.08 -7.01
N GLN A 96 6.44 -1.11 -6.70
CA GLN A 96 6.69 0.04 -7.59
C GLN A 96 7.22 -0.39 -8.94
N ASP A 97 8.23 -1.27 -8.92
CA ASP A 97 8.90 -1.72 -10.13
C ASP A 97 7.93 -2.52 -11.01
N ALA A 98 7.08 -3.36 -10.41
CA ALA A 98 6.03 -4.10 -11.12
C ALA A 98 4.95 -3.17 -11.70
N ILE A 99 4.52 -2.15 -10.96
CA ILE A 99 3.60 -1.13 -11.47
C ILE A 99 4.21 -0.36 -12.63
N ALA A 100 5.47 0.09 -12.49
CA ALA A 100 6.17 0.80 -13.54
C ALA A 100 6.40 -0.09 -14.77
N GLY A 101 6.73 -1.36 -14.57
CA GLY A 101 6.86 -2.38 -15.62
C GLY A 101 5.54 -2.58 -16.37
N CYS A 102 4.43 -2.71 -15.65
CA CYS A 102 3.09 -2.83 -16.23
C CYS A 102 2.71 -1.59 -17.06
N ASN A 103 2.96 -0.39 -16.54
CA ASN A 103 2.73 0.84 -17.31
C ASN A 103 3.61 0.91 -18.57
N ARG A 104 4.89 0.53 -18.50
CA ARG A 104 5.76 0.46 -19.68
C ARG A 104 5.25 -0.55 -20.71
N ALA A 105 4.76 -1.70 -20.27
CA ALA A 105 4.19 -2.71 -21.18
C ALA A 105 2.92 -2.19 -21.87
N LEU A 106 2.06 -1.46 -21.15
CA LEU A 106 0.91 -0.75 -21.73
C LEU A 106 1.33 0.27 -22.79
N TYR A 107 2.37 1.06 -22.53
CA TYR A 107 2.93 1.97 -23.54
C TYR A 107 3.51 1.21 -24.75
N GLY A 108 4.07 0.02 -24.54
CA GLY A 108 4.52 -0.85 -25.62
C GLY A 108 3.39 -1.30 -26.55
N ILE A 109 2.22 -1.61 -25.99
CA ILE A 109 1.00 -1.88 -26.79
C ILE A 109 0.63 -0.64 -27.58
N GLU A 110 0.59 0.53 -26.96
CA GLU A 110 0.25 1.79 -27.65
C GLU A 110 1.17 2.06 -28.84
N GLN A 111 2.49 1.93 -28.66
CA GLN A 111 3.47 2.10 -29.74
C GLN A 111 3.32 1.05 -30.85
N SER A 112 2.97 -0.19 -30.51
CA SER A 112 2.77 -1.24 -31.52
C SER A 112 1.64 -0.91 -32.50
N LEU A 113 0.62 -0.18 -32.05
CA LEU A 113 -0.52 0.26 -32.87
C LEU A 113 -0.19 1.41 -33.83
N GLU A 114 0.97 2.05 -33.65
CA GLU A 114 1.48 3.12 -34.54
C GLU A 114 2.55 2.60 -35.51
N SER A 115 2.93 1.32 -35.39
CA SER A 115 3.96 0.70 -36.22
C SER A 115 3.45 0.27 -37.59
N GLU A 116 4.36 0.14 -38.57
CA GLU A 116 4.02 -0.35 -39.92
C GLU A 116 3.60 -1.83 -39.93
N ASN A 117 4.11 -2.64 -38.99
CA ASN A 117 3.78 -4.06 -38.85
C ASN A 117 3.05 -4.32 -37.52
N VAL A 118 1.82 -3.83 -37.43
CA VAL A 118 0.99 -3.91 -36.22
C VAL A 118 0.84 -5.34 -35.68
N PRO A 119 0.54 -6.39 -36.48
CA PRO A 119 0.25 -7.71 -35.92
C PRO A 119 1.44 -8.34 -35.17
N ASP A 120 2.64 -8.24 -35.72
CA ASP A 120 3.85 -8.85 -35.13
C ASP A 120 4.32 -8.07 -33.89
N ASN A 121 4.34 -6.74 -33.98
CA ASN A 121 4.72 -5.89 -32.85
C ASN A 121 3.72 -5.98 -31.70
N LEU A 122 2.42 -6.08 -32.02
CA LEU A 122 1.37 -6.25 -31.01
C LEU A 122 1.50 -7.61 -30.33
N PHE A 123 1.83 -8.68 -31.04
CA PHE A 123 2.05 -10.00 -30.44
C PHE A 123 3.17 -9.97 -29.40
N HIS A 124 4.33 -9.39 -29.73
CA HIS A 124 5.44 -9.23 -28.79
C HIS A 124 5.09 -8.33 -27.60
N ALA A 125 4.41 -7.22 -27.84
CA ALA A 125 3.97 -6.32 -26.78
C ALA A 125 2.94 -6.99 -25.84
N THR A 126 2.07 -7.85 -26.38
CA THR A 126 1.06 -8.62 -25.64
C THR A 126 1.72 -9.64 -24.70
N ILE A 127 2.78 -10.32 -25.14
CA ILE A 127 3.57 -11.22 -24.28
C ILE A 127 4.17 -10.44 -23.10
N ASN A 128 4.78 -9.28 -23.38
CA ASN A 128 5.37 -8.42 -22.35
C ASN A 128 4.31 -7.94 -21.34
N LEU A 129 3.13 -7.55 -21.83
CA LEU A 129 2.01 -7.15 -20.98
C LEU A 129 1.52 -8.31 -20.10
N ASN A 130 1.40 -9.52 -20.64
CA ASN A 130 1.00 -10.70 -19.87
C ASN A 130 1.98 -10.98 -18.71
N ASN A 131 3.28 -10.92 -18.98
CA ASN A 131 4.30 -11.07 -17.93
C ASN A 131 4.19 -9.97 -16.86
N ALA A 132 4.00 -8.71 -17.29
CA ALA A 132 3.87 -7.59 -16.37
C ALA A 132 2.58 -7.66 -15.52
N VAL A 133 1.48 -8.21 -16.07
CA VAL A 133 0.23 -8.47 -15.33
C VAL A 133 0.45 -9.53 -14.24
N LEU A 134 1.20 -10.59 -14.53
CA LEU A 134 1.55 -11.60 -13.52
C LEU A 134 2.47 -11.01 -12.44
N GLU A 135 3.46 -10.20 -12.83
CA GLU A 135 4.38 -9.55 -11.90
C GLU A 135 3.66 -8.59 -10.94
N ILE A 136 2.77 -7.73 -11.45
CA ILE A 136 2.00 -6.81 -10.58
C ILE A 136 1.07 -7.59 -9.65
N TRP A 137 0.44 -8.68 -10.09
CA TRP A 137 -0.40 -9.52 -9.25
C TRP A 137 0.40 -10.16 -8.10
N ASN A 138 1.55 -10.74 -8.42
CA ASN A 138 2.45 -11.35 -7.44
C ASN A 138 2.98 -10.33 -6.45
N ALA A 139 3.46 -9.17 -6.94
CA ALA A 139 4.00 -8.12 -6.10
C ALA A 139 2.92 -7.51 -5.18
N THR A 140 1.70 -7.35 -5.67
CA THR A 140 0.57 -6.84 -4.87
C THR A 140 0.22 -7.81 -3.75
N THR A 141 0.15 -9.11 -4.07
CA THR A 141 -0.14 -10.16 -3.08
C THR A 141 0.97 -10.27 -2.03
N GLU A 142 2.25 -10.23 -2.46
CA GLU A 142 3.40 -10.26 -1.55
C GLU A 142 3.38 -9.03 -0.62
N TYR A 143 3.13 -7.85 -1.16
CA TYR A 143 3.06 -6.61 -0.40
C TYR A 143 1.94 -6.63 0.64
N ASP A 144 0.74 -7.07 0.26
CA ASP A 144 -0.41 -7.17 1.16
C ASP A 144 -0.10 -8.11 2.34
N VAL A 145 0.38 -9.33 2.05
CA VAL A 145 0.73 -10.32 3.09
C VAL A 145 1.82 -9.81 4.04
N ILE A 146 2.85 -9.12 3.53
CA ILE A 146 3.95 -8.59 4.35
C ILE A 146 3.46 -7.43 5.23
N GLU A 147 2.69 -6.49 4.68
CA GLU A 147 2.14 -5.38 5.45
C GLU A 147 1.14 -5.87 6.51
N ASP A 148 0.32 -6.87 6.20
CA ASP A 148 -0.59 -7.48 7.17
C ASP A 148 0.14 -8.15 8.34
N LYS A 149 1.27 -8.82 8.06
CA LYS A 149 2.15 -9.38 9.10
C LYS A 149 2.77 -8.28 9.96
N ARG A 150 3.25 -7.19 9.34
CA ARG A 150 3.83 -6.05 10.06
C ARG A 150 2.78 -5.35 10.92
N ILE A 151 1.59 -5.09 10.40
CA ILE A 151 0.50 -4.46 11.14
C ILE A 151 0.11 -5.33 12.35
N ARG A 152 0.02 -6.66 12.18
CA ARG A 152 -0.20 -7.60 13.30
C ARG A 152 0.88 -7.51 14.37
N LYS A 153 2.16 -7.55 13.98
CA LYS A 153 3.29 -7.46 14.91
C LYS A 153 3.31 -6.15 15.68
N ILE A 154 3.06 -5.01 15.02
CA ILE A 154 3.05 -3.73 15.72
C ILE A 154 1.82 -3.65 16.65
N ARG A 155 0.67 -4.22 16.27
CA ARG A 155 -0.51 -4.31 17.15
C ARG A 155 -0.20 -5.11 18.43
N GLU A 156 0.50 -6.23 18.32
CA GLU A 156 0.95 -7.03 19.47
C GLU A 156 1.91 -6.23 20.37
N ILE A 157 2.89 -5.55 19.78
CA ILE A 157 3.82 -4.68 20.51
C ILE A 157 3.08 -3.57 21.25
N ILE A 158 2.07 -2.96 20.62
CA ILE A 158 1.25 -1.94 21.27
C ILE A 158 0.47 -2.51 22.46
N LEU A 159 -0.16 -3.66 22.26
CA LEU A 159 -1.06 -4.25 23.25
C LEU A 159 -0.30 -4.67 24.51
N ILE A 160 0.95 -5.10 24.37
CA ILE A 160 1.82 -5.52 25.48
C ILE A 160 2.68 -4.36 26.00
N GLY A 161 3.21 -3.54 25.10
CA GLY A 161 4.19 -2.48 25.39
C GLY A 161 3.59 -1.23 26.05
N ILE A 162 2.40 -0.79 25.64
CA ILE A 162 1.75 0.38 26.26
C ILE A 162 1.53 0.15 27.77
N PRO A 163 0.93 -0.97 28.22
CA PRO A 163 0.79 -1.24 29.65
C PRO A 163 2.11 -1.18 30.40
N ILE A 164 3.19 -1.76 29.85
CA ILE A 164 4.52 -1.74 30.47
C ILE A 164 5.05 -0.31 30.59
N ILE A 165 4.97 0.49 29.52
CA ILE A 165 5.41 1.89 29.53
C ILE A 165 4.63 2.70 30.57
N VAL A 166 3.31 2.50 30.65
CA VAL A 166 2.47 3.20 31.63
C VAL A 166 2.84 2.78 33.05
N VAL A 167 3.09 1.49 33.31
CA VAL A 167 3.53 1.00 34.62
C VAL A 167 4.90 1.59 35.01
N LEU A 168 5.87 1.58 34.09
CA LEU A 168 7.19 2.18 34.33
C LEU A 168 7.11 3.68 34.58
N PHE A 169 6.25 4.39 33.85
CA PHE A 169 6.01 5.82 34.06
C PHE A 169 5.42 6.10 35.45
N VAL A 170 4.43 5.31 35.89
CA VAL A 170 3.85 5.43 37.24
C VAL A 170 4.89 5.13 38.32
N ILE A 171 5.69 4.05 38.17
CA ILE A 171 6.77 3.74 39.11
C ILE A 171 7.79 4.87 39.17
N GLY A 172 8.19 5.42 38.03
CA GLY A 172 9.13 6.54 37.96
C GLY A 172 8.63 7.79 38.67
N ILE A 173 7.34 8.12 38.53
CA ILE A 173 6.71 9.21 39.29
C ILE A 173 6.76 8.94 40.78
N ILE A 174 6.41 7.72 41.22
CA ILE A 174 6.43 7.35 42.64
C ILE A 174 7.85 7.48 43.23
N VAL A 175 8.85 6.89 42.56
CA VAL A 175 10.25 6.96 43.00
C VAL A 175 10.75 8.41 43.05
N GLY A 176 10.44 9.22 42.03
CA GLY A 176 10.84 10.63 41.97
C GLY A 176 10.19 11.52 43.02
N ILE A 177 9.07 11.10 43.62
CA ILE A 177 8.44 11.80 44.75
C ILE A 177 8.98 11.31 46.10
N CYS A 178 9.49 10.07 46.17
CA CYS A 178 10.02 9.47 47.40
C CYS A 178 11.50 9.82 47.69
N ILE A 179 12.20 10.46 46.75
CA ILE A 179 13.57 11.00 46.89
C ILE A 179 13.47 12.50 47.17
#